data_AF-A0A940GG97-F1
#
_entry.id   AF-A0A940GG97-F1
#
_cell.length_a   1.000
_cell.length_b   1.000
_cell.length_c   1.000
_cell.angle_alpha   90.00
_cell.angle_beta   90.00
_cell.angle_gamma   90.00
#
_symmetry.space_group_name_H-M   'P 1'
#
loop_
_entity.id
_entity.type
_entity.pdbx_description
1 polymer ?
#
loop_
_entity_poly.entity_id
_entity_poly.type
_entity_poly.pdbx_seq_one_letter_code
_entity_poly.pdbx_strand_id
1 'polypeptide(L)'
;MVDTLTPLPDPPSRSTQSNTAFRAAMDAWLVAQQVLVTEWNTNVDDINAILSGVGALFSGTSTTSNTIAGTGTKSFTTQTGKAFYVGMPILVARTSAPTNTMSGVVSSYDSSTGALSIAVSASTGSGSSITDWTIGPNIGTSAYALLAGATFTGLVATVASASGGAGFRVPHGSAPSAPTNGDIWTTTAALFARINGTTRQIATLDGAETLTNKTFTGYTETPYTITDGAAFEINPANGTIQTITLGASRTPKATYMANGQSVLLGVDDGTAYTLTWTDTTFGASGVKWVDNTAPTLATSGLTWITLWKVGGQVYGMSPGATS
;
A
#
# COMPACT_ATOMS: atom_id res chain seq x y z
N MET A 1 -43.88 26.97 19.82
CA MET A 1 -44.46 27.57 21.03
C MET A 1 -44.21 29.07 20.92
N VAL A 2 -45.27 29.87 20.89
CA VAL A 2 -45.15 31.34 20.92
C VAL A 2 -46.09 31.77 22.04
N ASP A 3 -45.60 31.72 23.27
CA ASP A 3 -46.25 32.47 24.34
C ASP A 3 -45.82 33.92 24.17
N THR A 4 -46.78 34.75 23.78
CA THR A 4 -46.57 36.20 23.67
C THR A 4 -46.55 36.79 25.07
N LEU A 5 -45.49 37.53 25.40
CA LEU A 5 -45.38 38.26 26.67
C LEU A 5 -46.60 39.17 26.89
N THR A 6 -47.10 39.22 28.12
CA THR A 6 -48.18 40.13 28.49
C THR A 6 -47.69 41.58 28.39
N PRO A 7 -48.36 42.48 27.64
CA PRO A 7 -47.95 43.87 27.55
C PRO A 7 -47.98 44.57 28.91
N LEU A 8 -46.98 45.41 29.18
CA LEU A 8 -46.98 46.26 30.37
C LEU A 8 -48.08 47.33 30.27
N PRO A 9 -48.72 47.71 31.39
CA PRO A 9 -49.59 48.88 31.43
C PRO A 9 -48.79 50.18 31.21
N ASP A 10 -49.48 51.26 30.85
CA ASP A 10 -48.87 52.57 30.66
C ASP A 10 -48.05 53.00 31.89
N PRO A 11 -46.87 53.59 31.71
CA PRO A 11 -46.02 53.98 32.81
C PRO A 11 -46.69 55.06 33.69
N PRO A 12 -46.63 54.94 35.02
CA PRO A 12 -47.20 55.94 35.92
C PRO A 12 -46.48 57.29 35.77
N SER A 13 -47.24 58.39 35.75
CA SER A 13 -46.73 59.74 35.47
C SER A 13 -47.18 60.74 36.52
N ARG A 14 -46.21 61.39 37.18
CA ARG A 14 -46.48 62.44 38.19
C ARG A 14 -46.94 63.76 37.59
N SER A 15 -46.73 63.97 36.28
CA SER A 15 -47.09 65.22 35.58
C SER A 15 -48.51 65.20 35.03
N THR A 16 -49.11 64.02 34.83
CA THR A 16 -50.42 63.86 34.18
C THR A 16 -51.47 63.19 35.06
N GLN A 17 -51.09 62.63 36.22
CA GLN A 17 -51.99 61.92 37.13
C GLN A 17 -52.07 62.59 38.50
N SER A 18 -53.21 62.48 39.18
CA SER A 18 -53.34 62.85 40.59
C SER A 18 -52.54 61.87 41.48
N ASN A 19 -52.25 62.26 42.74
CA ASN A 19 -51.54 61.37 43.68
C ASN A 19 -52.20 60.00 43.85
N THR A 20 -53.53 59.94 43.87
CA THR A 20 -54.27 58.67 43.99
C THR A 20 -54.16 57.82 42.72
N ALA A 21 -54.32 58.43 41.54
CA ALA A 21 -54.21 57.73 40.26
C ALA A 21 -52.77 57.24 40.00
N PHE A 22 -51.77 58.05 40.35
CA PHE A 22 -50.37 57.66 40.26
C PHE A 22 -50.06 56.45 41.14
N ARG A 23 -50.56 56.41 42.38
CA ARG A 23 -50.35 55.27 43.29
C ARG A 23 -50.95 53.98 42.72
N ALA A 24 -52.20 54.04 42.25
CA ALA A 24 -52.87 52.89 41.64
C ALA A 24 -52.14 52.40 40.38
N ALA A 25 -51.68 53.32 39.52
CA ALA A 25 -50.91 52.98 38.32
C ALA A 25 -49.53 52.40 38.66
N MET A 26 -48.87 52.91 39.71
CA MET A 26 -47.60 52.36 40.20
C MET A 26 -47.76 50.94 40.75
N ASP A 27 -48.81 50.69 41.54
CA ASP A 27 -49.10 49.35 42.06
C ASP A 27 -49.37 48.37 40.91
N ALA A 28 -50.17 48.76 39.91
CA ALA A 28 -50.44 47.96 38.72
C ALA A 28 -49.18 47.70 37.88
N TRP A 29 -48.32 48.70 37.71
CA TRP A 29 -47.07 48.58 36.98
C TRP A 29 -46.09 47.64 37.69
N LEU A 30 -45.96 47.73 39.01
CA LEU A 30 -45.11 46.82 39.81
C LEU A 30 -45.58 45.36 39.71
N VAL A 31 -46.89 45.12 39.78
CA VAL A 31 -47.47 43.79 39.59
C VAL A 31 -47.19 43.27 38.18
N ALA A 32 -47.39 44.10 37.14
CA ALA A 32 -47.12 43.71 35.76
C ALA A 32 -45.64 43.39 35.51
N GLN A 33 -44.71 44.08 36.18
CA GLN A 33 -43.29 43.74 36.12
C GLN A 33 -42.96 42.38 36.73
N GLN A 34 -43.60 42.00 37.85
CA GLN A 34 -43.42 40.68 38.45
C GLN A 34 -43.91 39.56 37.53
N VAL A 35 -45.04 39.80 36.84
CA VAL A 35 -45.57 38.88 35.82
C VAL A 35 -44.59 38.76 34.65
N LEU A 36 -44.10 39.89 34.11
CA LEU A 36 -43.13 39.89 33.00
C LEU A 36 -41.85 39.11 33.33
N VAL A 37 -41.30 39.25 34.55
CA VAL A 37 -40.12 38.48 34.98
C VAL A 37 -40.41 36.97 35.00
N THR A 38 -41.61 36.58 35.45
CA THR A 38 -42.01 35.18 35.50
C THR A 38 -42.17 34.59 34.10
N GLU A 39 -42.81 35.32 33.19
CA GLU A 39 -42.97 34.94 31.78
C GLU A 39 -41.62 34.83 31.08
N TRP A 40 -40.70 35.77 31.33
CA TRP A 40 -39.36 35.73 30.77
C TRP A 40 -38.57 34.49 31.23
N ASN A 41 -38.59 34.19 32.52
CA ASN A 41 -37.93 32.99 33.05
C ASN A 41 -38.51 31.71 32.44
N THR A 42 -39.84 31.64 32.28
CA THR A 42 -40.51 30.51 31.65
C THR A 42 -40.07 30.35 30.19
N ASN A 43 -40.02 31.44 29.42
CA ASN A 43 -39.56 31.40 28.04
C ASN A 43 -38.08 30.97 27.93
N VAL A 44 -37.22 31.42 28.84
CA VAL A 44 -35.83 30.94 28.93
C VAL A 44 -35.78 29.44 29.22
N ASP A 45 -36.62 28.94 30.13
CA ASP A 45 -36.71 27.52 30.42
C ASP A 45 -37.21 26.71 29.21
N ASP A 46 -38.20 27.20 28.48
CA ASP A 46 -38.68 26.58 27.23
C ASP A 46 -37.60 26.55 26.15
N ILE A 47 -36.87 27.64 25.96
CA ILE A 47 -35.73 27.71 25.03
C ILE A 47 -34.65 26.71 25.43
N ASN A 48 -34.31 26.62 26.72
CA ASN A 48 -33.32 25.67 27.23
C ASN A 48 -33.78 24.22 27.03
N ALA A 49 -35.06 23.94 27.25
CA ALA A 49 -35.65 22.62 27.01
C ALA A 49 -35.60 22.23 25.52
N ILE A 50 -35.92 23.15 24.62
CA ILE A 50 -35.81 22.96 23.17
C ILE A 50 -34.36 22.68 22.77
N LEU A 51 -33.41 23.50 23.26
CA LEU A 51 -31.99 23.37 22.93
C LEU A 51 -31.40 22.03 23.39
N SER A 52 -31.77 21.58 24.59
CA SER A 52 -31.39 20.27 25.13
C SER A 52 -31.89 19.10 24.27
N GLY A 53 -33.06 19.27 23.62
CA GLY A 53 -33.67 18.25 22.76
C GLY A 53 -33.06 18.10 21.37
N VAL A 54 -32.31 19.09 20.85
CA VAL A 54 -31.83 19.09 19.45
C VAL A 54 -30.90 17.90 19.17
N GLY A 55 -30.00 17.56 20.11
CA GLY A 55 -29.13 16.39 19.95
C GLY A 55 -29.90 15.07 19.88
N ALA A 56 -31.03 14.98 20.58
CA ALA A 56 -31.90 13.81 20.57
C ALA A 56 -32.69 13.65 19.27
N LEU A 57 -32.80 14.69 18.43
CA LEU A 57 -33.44 14.58 17.12
C LEU A 57 -32.59 13.75 16.15
N PHE A 58 -31.27 13.78 16.31
CA PHE A 58 -30.34 13.03 15.46
C PHE A 58 -30.00 11.65 16.00
N SER A 59 -30.58 11.24 17.14
CA SER A 59 -30.38 9.90 17.69
C SER A 59 -31.71 9.16 17.86
N GLY A 60 -31.69 7.86 17.64
CA GLY A 60 -32.84 6.98 17.75
C GLY A 60 -32.47 5.68 18.46
N THR A 61 -33.49 4.93 18.85
CA THR A 61 -33.32 3.54 19.28
C THR A 61 -34.26 2.63 18.50
N SER A 62 -33.92 1.36 18.39
CA SER A 62 -34.78 0.39 17.72
C SER A 62 -34.77 -0.95 18.43
N THR A 63 -35.93 -1.61 18.44
CA THR A 63 -36.11 -2.99 18.88
C THR A 63 -36.33 -3.96 17.72
N THR A 64 -36.27 -3.48 16.47
CA THR A 64 -36.41 -4.32 15.28
C THR A 64 -35.28 -5.35 15.23
N SER A 65 -35.66 -6.63 15.25
CA SER A 65 -34.72 -7.75 15.17
C SER A 65 -33.87 -7.66 13.90
N ASN A 66 -32.56 -7.53 14.08
CA ASN A 66 -31.59 -7.49 12.99
C ASN A 66 -30.33 -8.30 13.32
N THR A 67 -29.56 -8.59 12.27
CA THR A 67 -28.33 -9.37 12.37
C THR A 67 -27.14 -8.49 11.96
N ILE A 68 -26.06 -8.53 12.73
CA ILE A 68 -24.74 -7.95 12.41
C ILE A 68 -24.00 -8.99 11.57
N ALA A 69 -24.44 -9.13 10.34
CA ALA A 69 -23.77 -9.92 9.31
C ALA A 69 -24.01 -9.25 7.95
N GLY A 70 -22.91 -8.99 7.25
CA GLY A 70 -22.90 -8.51 5.86
C GLY A 70 -23.24 -7.03 5.66
N THR A 71 -22.90 -6.56 4.46
CA THR A 71 -23.39 -5.30 3.88
C THR A 71 -24.78 -5.50 3.28
N GLY A 72 -25.46 -4.40 2.93
CA GLY A 72 -26.78 -4.41 2.30
C GLY A 72 -27.83 -3.65 3.09
N THR A 73 -29.07 -3.68 2.61
CA THR A 73 -30.17 -2.93 3.21
C THR A 73 -30.63 -3.58 4.51
N LYS A 74 -30.73 -2.79 5.59
CA LYS A 74 -31.33 -3.20 6.86
C LYS A 74 -32.42 -2.22 7.27
N SER A 75 -33.54 -2.76 7.72
CA SER A 75 -34.72 -2.00 8.10
C SER A 75 -34.87 -1.99 9.62
N PHE A 76 -35.22 -0.82 10.15
CA PHE A 76 -35.47 -0.57 11.56
C PHE A 76 -36.77 0.22 11.70
N THR A 77 -37.43 0.08 12.83
CA THR A 77 -38.41 1.04 13.31
C THR A 77 -37.75 1.81 14.44
N THR A 78 -37.55 3.11 14.23
CA THR A 78 -37.09 4.07 15.23
C THR A 78 -38.26 4.95 15.67
N GLN A 79 -38.06 5.89 16.59
CA GLN A 79 -39.08 6.86 16.94
C GLN A 79 -39.45 7.79 15.77
N THR A 80 -40.69 8.29 15.77
CA THR A 80 -41.18 9.34 14.86
C THR A 80 -40.51 10.69 15.15
N GLY A 81 -40.55 11.63 14.19
CA GLY A 81 -40.09 13.01 14.39
C GLY A 81 -38.57 13.21 14.54
N LYS A 82 -37.76 12.17 14.34
CA LYS A 82 -36.28 12.29 14.24
C LYS A 82 -35.86 13.06 12.98
N ALA A 83 -34.67 13.64 13.02
CA ALA A 83 -34.06 14.42 11.94
C ALA A 83 -33.17 13.57 11.02
N PHE A 84 -33.53 12.30 10.82
CA PHE A 84 -32.86 11.44 9.83
C PHE A 84 -33.31 11.83 8.42
N TYR A 85 -32.36 11.87 7.48
CA TYR A 85 -32.62 12.20 6.08
C TYR A 85 -31.83 11.28 5.16
N VAL A 86 -32.33 11.05 3.94
CA VAL A 86 -31.66 10.20 2.94
C VAL A 86 -30.26 10.72 2.64
N GLY A 87 -29.27 9.83 2.62
CA GLY A 87 -27.86 10.15 2.42
C GLY A 87 -27.09 10.48 3.69
N MET A 88 -27.75 10.66 4.84
CA MET A 88 -27.08 10.90 6.11
C MET A 88 -26.22 9.68 6.49
N PRO A 89 -24.91 9.85 6.75
CA PRO A 89 -24.07 8.80 7.33
C PRO A 89 -24.54 8.44 8.74
N ILE A 90 -24.71 7.15 9.01
CA ILE A 90 -25.29 6.67 10.27
C ILE A 90 -24.49 5.49 10.83
N LEU A 91 -24.40 5.42 12.15
CA LEU A 91 -23.86 4.31 12.92
C LEU A 91 -25.01 3.71 13.72
N VAL A 92 -25.18 2.40 13.59
CA VAL A 92 -26.10 1.60 14.38
C VAL A 92 -25.26 0.71 15.29
N ALA A 93 -25.29 0.96 16.58
CA ALA A 93 -24.56 0.20 17.57
C ALA A 93 -25.52 -0.61 18.43
N ARG A 94 -25.12 -1.81 18.84
CA ARG A 94 -25.86 -2.55 19.86
C ARG A 94 -25.73 -1.82 21.19
N THR A 95 -26.84 -1.45 21.82
CA THR A 95 -26.87 -0.64 23.03
C THR A 95 -26.16 -1.32 24.20
N SER A 96 -26.40 -2.62 24.40
CA SER A 96 -25.79 -3.39 25.51
C SER A 96 -24.33 -3.81 25.24
N ALA A 97 -23.85 -3.70 24.00
CA ALA A 97 -22.51 -4.12 23.59
C ALA A 97 -21.99 -3.23 22.44
N PRO A 98 -21.57 -1.98 22.75
CA PRO A 98 -21.37 -0.92 21.75
C PRO A 98 -20.17 -1.12 20.81
N THR A 99 -19.35 -2.16 21.03
CA THR A 99 -18.31 -2.59 20.08
C THR A 99 -18.88 -3.34 18.87
N ASN A 100 -20.15 -3.76 18.93
CA ASN A 100 -20.86 -4.41 17.84
C ASN A 100 -21.67 -3.37 17.06
N THR A 101 -21.30 -3.08 15.82
CA THR A 101 -21.82 -1.95 15.06
C THR A 101 -22.07 -2.26 13.58
N MET A 102 -22.92 -1.45 12.95
CA MET A 102 -23.14 -1.37 11.51
C MET A 102 -23.05 0.11 11.10
N SER A 103 -22.32 0.42 10.04
CA SER A 103 -22.26 1.76 9.46
C SER A 103 -22.77 1.76 8.03
N GLY A 104 -23.40 2.86 7.63
CA GLY A 104 -24.00 3.01 6.32
C GLY A 104 -24.59 4.39 6.08
N VAL A 105 -25.45 4.49 5.08
CA VAL A 105 -26.23 5.70 4.80
C VAL A 105 -27.72 5.42 4.92
N VAL A 106 -28.48 6.41 5.40
CA VAL A 106 -29.95 6.34 5.38
C VAL A 106 -30.43 6.28 3.92
N SER A 107 -31.20 5.26 3.59
CA SER A 107 -31.81 5.05 2.26
C SER A 107 -33.28 5.50 2.22
N SER A 108 -33.98 5.44 3.35
CA SER A 108 -35.31 6.02 3.52
C SER A 108 -35.60 6.25 5.01
N TYR A 109 -36.39 7.26 5.33
CA TYR A 109 -36.95 7.47 6.66
C TYR A 109 -38.33 8.11 6.53
N ASP A 110 -39.33 7.52 7.19
CA ASP A 110 -40.66 8.08 7.31
C ASP A 110 -40.83 8.69 8.72
N SER A 111 -40.89 10.02 8.78
CA SER A 111 -40.98 10.74 10.05
C SER A 111 -42.30 10.55 10.79
N SER A 112 -43.34 10.05 10.11
CA SER A 112 -44.66 9.80 10.67
C SER A 112 -44.82 8.40 11.26
N THR A 113 -44.12 7.41 10.71
CA THR A 113 -44.18 6.00 11.17
C THR A 113 -42.92 5.54 11.89
N GLY A 114 -41.80 6.24 11.73
CA GLY A 114 -40.50 5.84 12.27
C GLY A 114 -39.81 4.73 11.47
N ALA A 115 -40.37 4.32 10.32
CA ALA A 115 -39.76 3.34 9.44
C ALA A 115 -38.45 3.90 8.85
N LEU A 116 -37.34 3.20 9.09
CA LEU A 116 -35.99 3.60 8.70
C LEU A 116 -35.34 2.46 7.92
N SER A 117 -34.75 2.77 6.77
CA SER A 117 -33.95 1.82 6.00
C SER A 117 -32.54 2.35 5.82
N ILE A 118 -31.54 1.52 6.08
CA ILE A 118 -30.12 1.88 6.04
C ILE A 118 -29.43 0.97 5.02
N ALA A 119 -28.72 1.57 4.06
CA ALA A 119 -27.79 0.85 3.20
C ALA A 119 -26.47 0.66 3.98
N VAL A 120 -26.32 -0.48 4.64
CA VAL A 120 -25.14 -0.82 5.45
C VAL A 120 -23.97 -1.15 4.53
N SER A 121 -22.85 -0.47 4.73
CA SER A 121 -21.61 -0.64 3.96
C SER A 121 -20.47 -1.28 4.75
N ALA A 122 -20.54 -1.31 6.08
CA ALA A 122 -19.61 -2.02 6.94
C ALA A 122 -20.25 -2.46 8.27
N SER A 123 -19.68 -3.48 8.90
CA SER A 123 -20.10 -3.98 10.21
C SER A 123 -18.89 -4.46 11.03
N THR A 124 -18.92 -4.24 12.34
CA THR A 124 -17.93 -4.75 13.29
C THR A 124 -18.62 -5.64 14.32
N GLY A 125 -18.01 -6.79 14.62
CA GLY A 125 -18.60 -7.79 15.50
C GLY A 125 -19.54 -8.76 14.78
N SER A 126 -20.34 -9.49 15.55
CA SER A 126 -21.31 -10.46 15.03
C SER A 126 -22.52 -10.57 15.97
N GLY A 127 -23.62 -11.12 15.46
CA GLY A 127 -24.79 -11.45 16.26
C GLY A 127 -26.06 -11.50 15.43
N SER A 128 -26.99 -12.38 15.82
CA SER A 128 -28.30 -12.56 15.18
C SER A 128 -29.41 -12.18 16.14
N SER A 129 -30.54 -11.74 15.60
CA SER A 129 -31.75 -11.42 16.38
C SER A 129 -31.53 -10.37 17.48
N ILE A 130 -30.71 -9.36 17.21
CA ILE A 130 -30.45 -8.25 18.13
C ILE A 130 -31.61 -7.26 18.08
N THR A 131 -32.08 -6.83 19.24
CA THR A 131 -33.26 -5.97 19.42
C THR A 131 -32.97 -4.78 20.34
N ASP A 132 -31.71 -4.42 20.54
CA ASP A 132 -31.28 -3.30 21.36
C ASP A 132 -30.32 -2.42 20.57
N TRP A 133 -30.87 -1.51 19.76
CA TRP A 133 -30.09 -0.66 18.88
C TRP A 133 -30.10 0.78 19.34
N THR A 134 -28.93 1.42 19.29
CA THR A 134 -28.76 2.87 19.30
C THR A 134 -28.33 3.32 17.92
N ILE A 135 -29.02 4.31 17.37
CA ILE A 135 -28.86 4.80 15.99
C ILE A 135 -28.50 6.28 16.05
N GLY A 136 -27.45 6.72 15.36
CA GLY A 136 -27.06 8.13 15.33
C GLY A 136 -26.09 8.46 14.21
N PRO A 137 -25.71 9.74 14.01
CA PRO A 137 -24.86 10.15 12.91
C PRO A 137 -23.50 9.47 13.00
N ASN A 138 -23.01 8.94 11.89
CA ASN A 138 -21.64 8.46 11.80
C ASN A 138 -20.74 9.59 11.33
N ILE A 139 -20.13 10.28 12.29
CA ILE A 139 -19.18 11.37 12.05
C ILE A 139 -17.74 10.89 11.79
N GLY A 140 -17.55 9.58 11.57
CA GLY A 140 -16.25 9.07 11.17
C GLY A 140 -16.23 7.60 10.79
N THR A 141 -16.31 7.30 9.50
CA THR A 141 -15.59 6.17 8.89
C THR A 141 -15.32 6.47 7.42
N SER A 142 -14.08 6.82 7.10
CA SER A 142 -13.58 6.86 5.73
C SER A 142 -13.36 5.42 5.24
N ALA A 143 -13.66 5.13 3.98
CA ALA A 143 -13.26 3.87 3.34
C ALA A 143 -11.75 3.81 3.03
N TYR A 144 -11.02 4.88 3.32
CA TYR A 144 -9.59 5.01 3.12
C TYR A 144 -8.82 4.85 4.44
N ALA A 145 -7.57 4.41 4.34
CA ALA A 145 -6.61 4.51 5.44
C ALA A 145 -6.42 5.97 5.86
N LEU A 146 -6.14 6.20 7.14
CA LEU A 146 -5.77 7.52 7.63
C LEU A 146 -4.49 8.00 6.93
N LEU A 147 -4.45 9.29 6.58
CA LEU A 147 -3.29 9.90 5.91
C LEU A 147 -2.00 9.79 6.74
N ALA A 148 -2.12 9.71 8.07
CA ALA A 148 -0.98 9.54 8.97
C ALA A 148 -1.32 8.53 10.08
N GLY A 149 -0.32 7.73 10.47
CA GLY A 149 -0.38 6.85 11.65
C GLY A 149 -1.21 5.57 11.49
N ALA A 150 -1.69 5.26 10.29
CA ALA A 150 -2.40 4.01 10.06
C ALA A 150 -1.47 2.81 10.33
N THR A 151 -1.84 1.97 11.31
CA THR A 151 -1.19 0.68 11.57
C THR A 151 -2.18 -0.43 11.27
N PHE A 152 -1.90 -1.24 10.25
CA PHE A 152 -2.68 -2.43 9.97
C PHE A 152 -2.18 -3.59 10.85
N THR A 153 -3.04 -4.13 11.70
CA THR A 153 -2.72 -5.25 12.61
C THR A 153 -3.06 -6.62 12.02
N GLY A 154 -3.61 -6.65 10.81
CA GLY A 154 -3.96 -7.85 10.05
C GLY A 154 -3.41 -7.82 8.62
N LEU A 155 -3.76 -8.84 7.83
CA LEU A 155 -3.36 -8.93 6.43
C LEU A 155 -4.01 -7.80 5.61
N VAL A 156 -3.21 -7.12 4.79
CA VAL A 156 -3.69 -6.13 3.84
C VAL A 156 -3.79 -6.79 2.47
N ALA A 157 -5.01 -7.11 2.04
CA ALA A 157 -5.30 -7.50 0.67
C ALA A 157 -5.51 -6.24 -0.17
N THR A 158 -4.70 -6.06 -1.23
CA THR A 158 -4.88 -4.97 -2.19
C THR A 158 -5.62 -5.47 -3.44
N VAL A 159 -6.13 -4.55 -4.26
CA VAL A 159 -6.76 -4.91 -5.54
C VAL A 159 -5.76 -5.66 -6.42
N ALA A 160 -6.24 -6.68 -7.14
CA ALA A 160 -5.42 -7.38 -8.12
C ALA A 160 -4.94 -6.39 -9.19
N SER A 161 -3.66 -6.48 -9.55
CA SER A 161 -3.13 -5.68 -10.65
C SER A 161 -3.83 -6.04 -11.96
N ALA A 162 -4.28 -5.02 -12.69
CA ALA A 162 -4.89 -5.13 -14.01
C ALA A 162 -4.48 -3.94 -14.88
N SER A 163 -4.90 -3.90 -16.14
CA SER A 163 -4.60 -2.77 -17.04
C SER A 163 -5.06 -1.41 -16.47
N GLY A 164 -6.04 -1.39 -15.57
CA GLY A 164 -6.54 -0.17 -14.92
C GLY A 164 -5.71 0.31 -13.71
N GLY A 165 -4.77 -0.49 -13.21
CA GLY A 165 -3.91 -0.11 -12.10
C GLY A 165 -3.37 -1.28 -11.26
N ALA A 166 -2.49 -0.95 -10.33
CA ALA A 166 -1.89 -1.88 -9.38
C ALA A 166 -2.51 -1.72 -7.98
N GLY A 167 -2.45 -2.79 -7.18
CA GLY A 167 -2.85 -2.76 -5.77
C GLY A 167 -2.02 -1.82 -4.90
N PHE A 168 -0.77 -1.58 -5.29
CA PHE A 168 0.12 -0.60 -4.66
C PHE A 168 0.78 0.26 -5.74
N ARG A 169 0.76 1.59 -5.55
CA ARG A 169 1.43 2.55 -6.43
C ARG A 169 2.50 3.28 -5.64
N VAL A 170 3.75 3.14 -6.05
CA VAL A 170 4.93 3.82 -5.46
C VAL A 170 5.60 4.67 -6.53
N PRO A 171 5.15 5.91 -6.74
CA PRO A 171 5.74 6.79 -7.75
C PRO A 171 7.24 7.05 -7.48
N HIS A 172 8.02 7.18 -8.55
CA HIS A 172 9.43 7.54 -8.45
C HIS A 172 9.62 8.93 -7.86
N GLY A 173 10.57 9.06 -6.94
CA GLY A 173 10.95 10.33 -6.34
C GLY A 173 12.43 10.37 -5.96
N SER A 174 12.76 11.30 -5.07
CA SER A 174 14.08 11.36 -4.44
C SER A 174 14.15 10.43 -3.22
N ALA A 175 15.36 10.00 -2.85
CA ALA A 175 15.55 9.23 -1.63
C ALA A 175 15.14 10.06 -0.38
N PRO A 176 14.39 9.48 0.57
CA PRO A 176 14.06 10.16 1.83
C PRO A 176 15.33 10.52 2.61
N SER A 177 15.34 11.70 3.25
CA SER A 177 16.46 12.16 4.08
C SER A 177 16.49 11.50 5.46
N ALA A 178 15.35 11.01 5.96
CA ALA A 178 15.21 10.32 7.25
C ALA A 178 14.23 9.14 7.17
N PRO A 179 14.56 8.06 6.44
CA PRO A 179 13.68 6.90 6.30
C PRO A 179 13.59 6.08 7.59
N THR A 180 12.38 5.60 7.89
CA THR A 180 12.07 4.67 8.99
C THR A 180 12.14 3.23 8.52
N ASN A 181 12.43 2.29 9.42
CA ASN A 181 12.42 0.86 9.07
C ASN A 181 11.04 0.44 8.54
N GLY A 182 11.04 -0.24 7.40
CA GLY A 182 9.83 -0.63 6.68
C GLY A 182 9.46 0.32 5.53
N ASP A 183 10.09 1.49 5.42
CA ASP A 183 9.88 2.38 4.27
C ASP A 183 10.32 1.67 2.98
N ILE A 184 9.46 1.73 1.97
CA ILE A 184 9.72 1.25 0.60
C ILE A 184 9.48 2.43 -0.34
N TRP A 185 10.46 2.72 -1.20
CA TRP A 185 10.36 3.81 -2.18
C TRP A 185 11.13 3.47 -3.45
N THR A 186 10.86 4.22 -4.50
CA THR A 186 11.59 4.11 -5.76
C THR A 186 12.22 5.45 -6.11
N THR A 187 13.39 5.40 -6.75
CA THR A 187 13.91 6.51 -7.53
C THR A 187 13.87 6.12 -9.00
N THR A 188 14.30 7.02 -9.89
CA THR A 188 14.49 6.67 -11.31
C THR A 188 15.55 5.59 -11.54
N ALA A 189 16.39 5.27 -10.54
CA ALA A 189 17.45 4.27 -10.68
C ALA A 189 17.07 2.88 -10.17
N ALA A 190 16.27 2.80 -9.11
CA ALA A 190 16.09 1.56 -8.36
C ALA A 190 14.88 1.55 -7.42
N LEU A 191 14.52 0.36 -6.98
CA LEU A 191 13.66 0.10 -5.84
C LEU A 191 14.50 -0.02 -4.56
N PHE A 192 14.09 0.67 -3.50
CA PHE A 192 14.76 0.70 -2.21
C PHE A 192 13.82 0.32 -1.07
N ALA A 193 14.42 -0.21 0.00
CA ALA A 193 13.75 -0.38 1.28
C ALA A 193 14.69 -0.03 2.43
N ARG A 194 14.14 0.49 3.53
CA ARG A 194 14.87 0.71 4.78
C ARG A 194 14.70 -0.49 5.69
N ILE A 195 15.78 -1.26 5.87
CA ILE A 195 15.78 -2.51 6.62
C ILE A 195 16.82 -2.40 7.73
N ASN A 196 16.36 -2.53 8.98
CA ASN A 196 17.20 -2.53 10.16
C ASN A 196 18.23 -1.38 10.21
N GLY A 197 17.78 -0.15 9.96
CA GLY A 197 18.60 1.04 9.98
C GLY A 197 19.53 1.21 8.78
N THR A 198 19.38 0.40 7.73
CA THR A 198 20.16 0.50 6.50
C THR A 198 19.26 0.60 5.26
N THR A 199 19.58 1.52 4.36
CA THR A 199 18.91 1.60 3.06
C THR A 199 19.50 0.53 2.16
N ARG A 200 18.65 -0.35 1.64
CA ARG A 200 19.03 -1.44 0.74
C ARG A 200 18.41 -1.16 -0.63
N GLN A 201 19.24 -1.19 -1.66
CA GLN A 201 18.76 -1.35 -3.03
C GLN A 201 18.31 -2.79 -3.20
N ILE A 202 17.05 -2.98 -3.59
CA ILE A 202 16.44 -4.30 -3.74
C ILE A 202 16.52 -4.76 -5.19
N ALA A 203 16.34 -3.83 -6.13
CA ALA A 203 16.46 -4.08 -7.56
C ALA A 203 16.87 -2.79 -8.27
N THR A 204 17.74 -2.93 -9.27
CA THR A 204 18.05 -1.94 -10.29
C THR A 204 16.94 -1.99 -11.33
N LEU A 205 16.43 -0.83 -11.76
CA LEU A 205 15.37 -0.80 -12.77
C LEU A 205 15.92 -1.01 -14.18
N ASP A 206 17.10 -0.43 -14.45
CA ASP A 206 17.79 -0.53 -15.74
C ASP A 206 19.30 -0.74 -15.49
N GLY A 207 19.80 -1.98 -15.54
CA GLY A 207 21.24 -2.24 -15.38
C GLY A 207 21.62 -3.67 -15.02
N ALA A 208 22.93 -3.89 -14.89
CA ALA A 208 23.49 -5.16 -14.43
C ALA A 208 23.39 -5.28 -12.90
N GLU A 209 23.00 -6.46 -12.42
CA GLU A 209 22.92 -6.78 -10.99
C GLU A 209 24.20 -7.43 -10.49
N THR A 210 24.70 -7.00 -9.33
CA THR A 210 25.80 -7.67 -8.62
C THR A 210 25.25 -8.49 -7.45
N LEU A 211 25.45 -9.81 -7.49
CA LEU A 211 24.93 -10.72 -6.48
C LEU A 211 26.02 -11.09 -5.46
N THR A 212 26.00 -10.45 -4.30
CA THR A 212 26.91 -10.74 -3.18
C THR A 212 26.22 -11.62 -2.13
N ASN A 213 26.93 -12.65 -1.63
CA ASN A 213 26.42 -13.60 -0.63
C ASN A 213 25.10 -14.28 -1.04
N LYS A 214 24.97 -14.64 -2.32
CA LYS A 214 23.84 -15.40 -2.87
C LYS A 214 24.29 -16.80 -3.28
N THR A 215 23.35 -17.75 -3.27
CA THR A 215 23.57 -19.11 -3.77
C THR A 215 22.86 -19.27 -5.10
N PHE A 216 23.58 -19.74 -6.12
CA PHE A 216 22.97 -20.16 -7.39
C PHE A 216 22.60 -21.64 -7.29
N THR A 217 21.37 -22.00 -7.66
CA THR A 217 20.90 -23.40 -7.71
C THR A 217 20.36 -23.66 -9.11
N GLY A 218 20.79 -24.76 -9.75
CA GLY A 218 20.31 -25.16 -11.08
C GLY A 218 20.55 -24.12 -12.18
N TYR A 219 21.73 -23.49 -12.19
CA TYR A 219 22.06 -22.51 -13.24
C TYR A 219 22.38 -23.20 -14.58
N THR A 220 22.04 -22.52 -15.68
CA THR A 220 22.41 -22.92 -17.04
C THR A 220 23.47 -21.95 -17.52
N GLU A 221 24.60 -22.47 -18.00
CA GLU A 221 25.62 -21.66 -18.66
C GLU A 221 25.20 -21.36 -20.09
N THR A 222 25.61 -20.19 -20.61
CA THR A 222 25.33 -19.82 -22.00
C THR A 222 26.31 -20.55 -22.93
N PRO A 223 25.84 -21.44 -23.82
CA PRO A 223 26.68 -22.05 -24.83
C PRO A 223 26.94 -21.07 -25.99
N TYR A 224 28.11 -21.14 -26.59
CA TYR A 224 28.47 -20.35 -27.76
C TYR A 224 29.30 -21.16 -28.76
N THR A 225 28.96 -21.09 -30.04
CA THR A 225 29.76 -21.70 -31.11
C THR A 225 30.63 -20.62 -31.74
N ILE A 226 31.94 -20.75 -31.57
CA ILE A 226 32.93 -19.86 -32.18
C ILE A 226 32.94 -20.11 -33.68
N THR A 227 32.90 -19.03 -34.46
CA THR A 227 33.17 -19.11 -35.90
C THR A 227 34.67 -19.17 -36.15
N ASP A 228 35.13 -20.19 -36.89
CA ASP A 228 36.55 -20.38 -37.16
C ASP A 228 37.18 -19.20 -37.92
N GLY A 229 38.43 -18.92 -37.58
CA GLY A 229 39.21 -17.82 -38.13
C GLY A 229 40.67 -17.92 -37.71
N ALA A 230 41.57 -17.27 -38.46
CA ALA A 230 43.02 -17.37 -38.24
C ALA A 230 43.46 -17.08 -36.80
N ALA A 231 42.77 -16.14 -36.15
CA ALA A 231 42.97 -15.75 -34.76
C ALA A 231 41.62 -15.57 -34.07
N PHE A 232 40.82 -16.63 -34.02
CA PHE A 232 39.54 -16.59 -33.32
C PHE A 232 39.73 -16.25 -31.83
N GLU A 233 38.74 -15.56 -31.26
CA GLU A 233 38.78 -15.07 -29.88
C GLU A 233 38.00 -16.00 -28.95
N ILE A 234 38.64 -16.40 -27.87
CA ILE A 234 38.02 -17.07 -26.74
C ILE A 234 37.57 -15.99 -25.76
N ASN A 235 36.28 -15.66 -25.79
CA ASN A 235 35.69 -14.56 -25.01
C ASN A 235 34.56 -15.04 -24.11
N PRO A 236 34.76 -15.17 -22.78
CA PRO A 236 33.72 -15.62 -21.85
C PRO A 236 32.42 -14.80 -21.89
N ALA A 237 32.44 -13.55 -22.37
CA ALA A 237 31.24 -12.72 -22.50
C ALA A 237 30.24 -13.25 -23.55
N ASN A 238 30.69 -14.07 -24.50
CA ASN A 238 29.80 -14.71 -25.48
C ASN A 238 29.12 -15.97 -24.91
N GLY A 239 29.68 -16.53 -23.84
CA GLY A 239 29.28 -17.79 -23.23
C GLY A 239 30.44 -18.47 -22.52
N THR A 240 30.20 -19.10 -21.37
CA THR A 240 31.25 -19.79 -20.60
C THR A 240 31.46 -21.24 -21.04
N ILE A 241 30.56 -21.79 -21.87
CA ILE A 241 30.77 -23.03 -22.62
C ILE A 241 30.89 -22.66 -24.09
N GLN A 242 32.05 -22.94 -24.69
CA GLN A 242 32.33 -22.59 -26.08
C GLN A 242 32.68 -23.83 -26.90
N THR A 243 32.30 -23.84 -28.17
CA THR A 243 32.64 -24.92 -29.11
C THR A 243 33.20 -24.36 -30.41
N ILE A 244 34.10 -25.09 -31.06
CA ILE A 244 34.65 -24.72 -32.38
C ILE A 244 35.00 -25.97 -33.18
N THR A 245 34.77 -25.91 -34.50
CA THR A 245 35.35 -26.83 -35.48
C THR A 245 36.44 -26.11 -36.25
N LEU A 246 37.64 -26.68 -36.28
CA LEU A 246 38.79 -26.05 -36.94
C LEU A 246 38.76 -26.28 -38.45
N GLY A 247 38.94 -25.21 -39.24
CA GLY A 247 39.13 -25.27 -40.69
C GLY A 247 40.60 -25.21 -41.14
N ALA A 248 41.53 -24.98 -40.21
CA ALA A 248 42.97 -25.01 -40.41
C ALA A 248 43.68 -25.09 -39.05
N SER A 249 44.99 -25.30 -39.01
CA SER A 249 45.76 -25.04 -37.79
C SER A 249 45.69 -23.56 -37.41
N ARG A 250 45.31 -23.26 -36.17
CA ARG A 250 45.03 -21.88 -35.69
C ARG A 250 45.90 -21.48 -34.51
N THR A 251 46.04 -20.16 -34.33
CA THR A 251 46.60 -19.54 -33.13
C THR A 251 45.51 -18.67 -32.51
N PRO A 252 44.71 -19.20 -31.56
CA PRO A 252 43.61 -18.46 -30.95
C PRO A 252 44.13 -17.30 -30.10
N LYS A 253 43.19 -16.46 -29.66
CA LYS A 253 43.43 -15.34 -28.75
C LYS A 253 42.49 -15.40 -27.54
N ALA A 254 42.87 -14.72 -26.47
CA ALA A 254 42.06 -14.49 -25.28
C ALA A 254 42.07 -13.00 -24.89
N THR A 255 41.96 -12.11 -25.88
CA THR A 255 42.05 -10.65 -25.71
C THR A 255 41.03 -10.16 -24.67
N TYR A 256 39.83 -10.73 -24.70
CA TYR A 256 38.69 -10.31 -23.89
C TYR A 256 38.46 -11.14 -22.63
N MET A 257 39.34 -12.09 -22.32
CA MET A 257 39.29 -12.84 -21.07
C MET A 257 39.88 -11.99 -19.93
N ALA A 258 39.04 -11.61 -18.97
CA ALA A 258 39.42 -10.85 -17.79
C ALA A 258 39.92 -11.78 -16.66
N ASN A 259 40.69 -11.21 -15.72
CA ASN A 259 41.10 -11.94 -14.51
C ASN A 259 39.87 -12.41 -13.71
N GLY A 260 39.89 -13.67 -13.25
CA GLY A 260 38.79 -14.30 -12.53
C GLY A 260 37.74 -14.95 -13.43
N GLN A 261 37.88 -14.89 -14.76
CA GLN A 261 36.99 -15.59 -15.69
C GLN A 261 37.54 -16.97 -16.07
N SER A 262 36.63 -17.85 -16.50
CA SER A 262 36.93 -19.17 -17.06
C SER A 262 36.04 -19.48 -18.25
N VAL A 263 36.47 -20.40 -19.10
CA VAL A 263 35.66 -21.00 -20.16
C VAL A 263 35.94 -22.49 -20.23
N LEU A 264 34.91 -23.27 -20.58
CA LEU A 264 35.03 -24.65 -21.03
C LEU A 264 34.93 -24.65 -22.56
N LEU A 265 36.04 -24.95 -23.24
CA LEU A 265 36.15 -24.96 -24.70
C LEU A 265 36.13 -26.40 -25.22
N GLY A 266 35.20 -26.73 -26.11
CA GLY A 266 35.19 -27.98 -26.89
C GLY A 266 35.74 -27.73 -28.28
N VAL A 267 36.79 -28.46 -28.66
CA VAL A 267 37.46 -28.31 -29.96
C VAL A 267 37.29 -29.59 -30.78
N ASP A 268 36.67 -29.46 -31.94
CA ASP A 268 36.70 -30.45 -33.03
C ASP A 268 37.88 -30.09 -33.94
N ASP A 269 38.81 -31.03 -34.12
CA ASP A 269 40.05 -30.82 -34.88
C ASP A 269 39.82 -30.71 -36.40
N GLY A 270 38.59 -30.96 -36.86
CA GLY A 270 38.17 -30.95 -38.25
C GLY A 270 38.80 -32.10 -39.04
N THR A 271 40.04 -31.90 -39.48
CA THR A 271 40.82 -32.89 -40.22
C THR A 271 42.27 -32.91 -39.75
N ALA A 272 42.51 -33.25 -38.48
CA ALA A 272 43.84 -33.28 -37.86
C ALA A 272 44.55 -31.91 -37.79
N TYR A 273 43.78 -30.82 -37.64
CA TYR A 273 44.34 -29.50 -37.40
C TYR A 273 44.78 -29.31 -35.95
N THR A 274 45.70 -28.37 -35.74
CA THR A 274 46.32 -28.12 -34.42
C THR A 274 46.07 -26.71 -33.93
N LEU A 275 46.07 -26.53 -32.61
CA LEU A 275 46.06 -25.21 -31.97
C LEU A 275 47.44 -24.87 -31.42
N THR A 276 47.91 -23.67 -31.75
CA THR A 276 49.14 -23.08 -31.19
C THR A 276 48.77 -22.06 -30.12
N TRP A 277 49.16 -22.32 -28.87
CA TRP A 277 48.69 -21.56 -27.70
C TRP A 277 49.64 -20.45 -27.26
N THR A 278 50.46 -19.91 -28.17
CA THR A 278 51.58 -19.00 -27.86
C THR A 278 51.23 -17.52 -28.02
N ASP A 279 49.99 -17.17 -28.36
CA ASP A 279 49.59 -15.77 -28.49
C ASP A 279 49.69 -15.05 -27.13
N THR A 280 50.19 -13.81 -27.15
CA THR A 280 50.50 -13.05 -25.94
C THR A 280 49.25 -12.61 -25.17
N THR A 281 48.07 -12.68 -25.78
CA THR A 281 46.79 -12.41 -25.11
C THR A 281 46.46 -13.43 -24.02
N PHE A 282 47.05 -14.63 -24.08
CA PHE A 282 46.97 -15.62 -23.00
C PHE A 282 47.95 -15.33 -21.86
N GLY A 283 48.98 -14.51 -22.06
CA GLY A 283 50.09 -14.29 -21.14
C GLY A 283 51.40 -14.14 -21.92
N ALA A 284 52.47 -13.71 -21.25
CA ALA A 284 53.72 -13.33 -21.93
C ALA A 284 54.30 -14.40 -22.87
N SER A 285 54.04 -15.69 -22.59
CA SER A 285 54.50 -16.83 -23.40
C SER A 285 53.36 -17.75 -23.86
N GLY A 286 52.11 -17.28 -23.88
CA GLY A 286 50.94 -18.10 -24.19
C GLY A 286 50.26 -18.72 -22.97
N VAL A 287 49.48 -19.78 -23.20
CA VAL A 287 48.78 -20.54 -22.13
C VAL A 287 49.80 -21.31 -21.28
N LYS A 288 49.63 -21.23 -19.95
CA LYS A 288 50.38 -22.06 -19.00
C LYS A 288 49.60 -23.31 -18.63
N TRP A 289 50.05 -24.46 -19.14
CA TRP A 289 49.38 -25.74 -18.92
C TRP A 289 49.71 -26.33 -17.54
N VAL A 290 48.70 -26.92 -16.87
CA VAL A 290 48.86 -27.52 -15.53
C VAL A 290 49.85 -28.68 -15.52
N ASP A 291 49.95 -29.43 -16.61
CA ASP A 291 50.88 -30.54 -16.83
C ASP A 291 52.08 -30.15 -17.73
N ASN A 292 52.32 -28.85 -17.90
CA ASN A 292 53.35 -28.26 -18.75
C ASN A 292 53.24 -28.55 -20.26
N THR A 293 52.17 -29.19 -20.74
CA THR A 293 52.02 -29.53 -22.16
C THR A 293 50.63 -29.17 -22.67
N ALA A 294 50.54 -28.67 -23.91
CA ALA A 294 49.24 -28.47 -24.55
C ALA A 294 48.59 -29.84 -24.85
N PRO A 295 47.26 -29.97 -24.71
CA PRO A 295 46.58 -31.21 -25.02
C PRO A 295 46.69 -31.54 -26.51
N THR A 296 46.84 -32.83 -26.82
CA THR A 296 46.67 -33.33 -28.18
C THR A 296 45.17 -33.39 -28.48
N LEU A 297 44.75 -32.80 -29.59
CA LEU A 297 43.35 -32.85 -30.01
C LEU A 297 43.00 -34.25 -30.51
N ALA A 298 41.84 -34.75 -30.11
CA ALA A 298 41.27 -35.98 -30.65
C ALA A 298 40.85 -35.76 -32.11
N THR A 299 41.05 -36.78 -32.94
CA THR A 299 40.67 -36.79 -34.36
C THR A 299 39.20 -37.14 -34.60
N SER A 300 38.42 -37.26 -33.53
CA SER A 300 36.98 -37.51 -33.56
C SER A 300 36.37 -36.98 -32.27
N GLY A 301 35.19 -36.35 -32.37
CA GLY A 301 34.51 -35.75 -31.24
C GLY A 301 35.17 -34.45 -30.77
N LEU A 302 34.75 -33.94 -29.60
CA LEU A 302 35.30 -32.72 -29.02
C LEU A 302 36.39 -33.03 -28.01
N THR A 303 37.53 -32.36 -28.15
CA THR A 303 38.52 -32.24 -27.08
C THR A 303 38.09 -31.10 -26.16
N TRP A 304 37.79 -31.41 -24.90
CA TRP A 304 37.44 -30.38 -23.93
C TRP A 304 38.68 -29.80 -23.27
N ILE A 305 38.68 -28.49 -23.09
CA ILE A 305 39.77 -27.71 -22.51
C ILE A 305 39.15 -26.68 -21.57
N THR A 306 39.55 -26.70 -20.30
CA THR A 306 39.21 -25.65 -19.35
C THR A 306 40.32 -24.60 -19.36
N LEU A 307 39.96 -23.35 -19.61
CA LEU A 307 40.87 -22.21 -19.53
C LEU A 307 40.39 -21.24 -18.45
N TRP A 308 41.30 -20.68 -17.66
CA TRP A 308 40.98 -19.65 -16.66
C TRP A 308 42.11 -18.64 -16.54
N LYS A 309 41.77 -17.38 -16.22
CA LYS A 309 42.76 -16.30 -16.14
C LYS A 309 42.92 -15.79 -14.71
N VAL A 310 44.15 -15.77 -14.21
CA VAL A 310 44.49 -15.24 -12.87
C VAL A 310 45.81 -14.48 -12.96
N GLY A 311 45.86 -13.28 -12.36
CA GLY A 311 47.08 -12.47 -12.34
C GLY A 311 47.61 -12.07 -13.72
N GLY A 312 46.74 -11.98 -14.72
CA GLY A 312 47.10 -11.64 -16.11
C GLY A 312 47.51 -12.84 -16.97
N GLN A 313 47.67 -14.04 -16.39
CA GLN A 313 48.06 -15.26 -17.07
C GLN A 313 46.86 -16.20 -17.24
N VAL A 314 46.69 -16.75 -18.44
CA VAL A 314 45.74 -17.82 -18.73
C VAL A 314 46.41 -19.16 -18.47
N TYR A 315 45.72 -19.99 -17.70
CA TYR A 315 46.08 -21.37 -17.43
C TYR A 315 45.12 -22.29 -18.17
N GLY A 316 45.58 -23.49 -18.48
CA GLY A 316 44.79 -24.49 -19.18
C GLY A 316 44.98 -25.90 -18.64
N MET A 317 43.93 -26.70 -18.74
CA MET A 317 43.98 -28.15 -18.61
C MET A 317 42.96 -28.79 -19.55
N SER A 318 43.20 -30.02 -19.99
CA SER A 318 42.20 -30.81 -20.71
C SER A 318 41.64 -31.90 -19.80
N PRO A 319 40.31 -31.93 -19.53
CA PRO A 319 39.67 -33.07 -18.88
C PRO A 319 39.58 -34.31 -19.80
N GLY A 320 39.87 -34.18 -21.09
CA GLY A 320 39.85 -35.27 -22.08
C GLY A 320 38.95 -34.99 -23.28
N ALA A 321 38.87 -35.96 -24.17
CA ALA A 321 38.01 -35.91 -25.35
C ALA A 321 36.75 -36.78 -25.15
N THR A 322 35.65 -36.36 -25.77
CA THR A 322 34.46 -37.19 -25.90
C THR A 322 34.60 -38.14 -27.07
N SER A 323 34.23 -39.41 -26.87
CA SER A 323 34.12 -40.43 -27.92
C SER A 323 32.95 -40.19 -28.86
#